data_AF-A0A960JR37-F1
#
_entry.id   AF-A0A960JR37-F1
#
_cell.length_a   1.000
_cell.length_b   1.000
_cell.length_c   1.000
_cell.angle_alpha   90.00
_cell.angle_beta   90.00
_cell.angle_gamma   90.00
#
_symmetry.space_group_name_H-M   'P 1'
#
loop_
_entity.id
_entity.type
_entity.pdbx_description
1 polymer ?
#
loop_
_entity_poly.entity_id
_entity_poly.type
_entity_poly.pdbx_seq_one_letter_code
_entity_poly.pdbx_strand_id
1 'polypeptide(L)' 'FTVVIAHEDPGVANWLDTEGRPFGLVFWRYLLPEGPIATPTAEVRALADLRGEPDAATA' A
#
# COMPACT_ATOMS: atom_id res chain seq x y z
N PHE A 1 -7.56 3.72 -4.42
CA PHE A 1 -6.27 4.12 -3.82
C PHE A 1 -5.38 2.89 -3.74
N THR A 2 -4.06 3.07 -3.83
CA THR A 2 -3.07 2.00 -3.73
C THR A 2 -2.12 2.33 -2.57
N VAL A 3 -1.73 1.33 -1.80
CA VAL A 3 -0.72 1.45 -0.75
C VAL A 3 0.35 0.41 -1.03
N VAL A 4 1.61 0.81 -0.95
CA VAL A 4 2.75 -0.10 -1.09
C VAL A 4 3.34 -0.35 0.29
N ILE A 5 3.62 -1.61 0.60
CA ILE A 5 4.33 -2.00 1.83
C ILE A 5 5.63 -2.66 1.39
N ALA A 6 6.76 -2.06 1.74
CA ALA A 6 8.08 -2.52 1.31
C ALA A 6 9.16 -2.16 2.33
N HIS A 7 10.28 -2.88 2.29
CA HIS A 7 11.42 -2.72 3.21
C HIS A 7 12.40 -1.63 2.79
N GLU A 8 12.21 -1.04 1.60
CA GLU A 8 13.04 0.02 1.02
C GLU A 8 12.12 0.93 0.19
N ASP A 9 12.53 2.19 0.05
CA ASP A 9 11.79 3.22 -0.70
C ASP A 9 11.61 2.80 -2.17
N PRO A 10 10.37 2.56 -2.63
CA PRO A 10 10.08 2.25 -4.03
C PRO A 10 9.92 3.51 -4.91
N GLY A 11 9.90 4.71 -4.32
CA GLY A 11 9.72 5.99 -5.01
C GLY A 11 8.25 6.36 -5.27
N VAL A 12 7.30 5.78 -4.53
CA VAL A 12 5.86 6.08 -4.65
C VAL A 12 5.34 6.74 -3.37
N ALA A 13 4.37 7.66 -3.49
CA ALA A 13 3.93 8.47 -2.36
C ALA A 13 3.27 7.66 -1.23
N ASN A 14 2.42 6.68 -1.58
CA ASN A 14 1.64 5.89 -0.61
C ASN A 14 2.40 4.65 -0.10
N TRP A 15 3.67 4.82 0.29
CA TRP A 15 4.52 3.74 0.80
C TRP A 15 4.54 3.70 2.35
N LEU A 16 4.52 2.48 2.89
CA LEU A 16 4.77 2.16 4.29
C LEU A 16 6.02 1.28 4.42
N ASP A 17 6.98 1.75 5.22
CA ASP A 17 8.19 0.99 5.57
C ASP A 17 7.84 -0.18 6.52
N THR A 18 8.44 -1.35 6.29
CA THR A 18 8.32 -2.50 7.19
C THR A 18 9.21 -2.39 8.42
N GLU A 19 10.16 -1.45 8.46
CA GLU A 19 11.06 -1.19 9.60
C GLU A 19 11.82 -2.47 10.02
N GLY A 20 12.25 -3.26 9.03
CA GLY A 20 12.95 -4.53 9.22
C GLY A 20 12.09 -5.68 9.77
N ARG A 21 10.76 -5.51 9.88
CA ARG A 21 9.85 -6.54 10.41
C ARG A 21 9.48 -7.53 9.30
N PRO A 22 9.78 -8.84 9.46
CA PRO A 22 9.48 -9.83 8.43
C PRO A 22 8.00 -10.24 8.41
N PHE A 23 7.23 -9.88 9.44
CA PHE A 23 5.81 -10.23 9.57
C PHE A 23 5.08 -9.20 10.43
N GLY A 24 3.79 -9.01 10.14
CA GLY A 24 2.92 -8.12 10.89
C GLY A 24 1.47 -8.22 10.42
N LEU A 25 0.63 -7.37 10.99
CA LEU A 25 -0.78 -7.22 10.60
C LEU A 25 -1.01 -5.79 10.12
N VAL A 26 -1.80 -5.65 9.06
CA VAL A 26 -2.28 -4.36 8.55
C VAL A 26 -3.78 -4.33 8.73
N PHE A 27 -4.30 -3.19 9.18
CA PHE A 27 -5.72 -2.95 9.33
C PHE A 27 -6.08 -1.61 8.67
N TRP A 28 -7.30 -1.50 8.17
CA TRP A 28 -7.83 -0.29 7.55
C TRP A 28 -8.90 0.28 8.48
N ARG A 29 -8.82 1.58 8.72
CA ARG A 29 -9.80 2.29 9.54
C ARG A 29 -10.60 3.22 8.64
N TYR A 30 -11.90 2.96 8.56
CA TYR A 30 -12.86 3.81 7.90
C TYR A 30 -13.67 4.50 8.99
N LEU A 31 -13.49 5.80 9.13
CA LEU A 31 -14.21 6.60 10.12
C LEU A 31 -15.52 7.08 9.50
N LEU A 32 -16.65 6.71 10.11
CA LEU A 32 -18.00 7.13 9.70
C LEU A 32 -18.24 6.93 8.18
N PRO A 33 -18.05 5.70 7.65
CA PRO A 33 -18.26 5.45 6.23
C PRO A 33 -19.73 5.64 5.86
N GLU A 34 -19.98 6.32 4.76
CA GLU A 34 -21.29 6.32 4.13
C GLU A 34 -21.37 5.13 3.16
N GLY A 35 -22.19 4.13 3.51
CA GLY A 35 -22.42 2.95 2.68
C GLY A 35 -21.40 1.82 2.82
N PRO A 36 -21.46 0.81 1.94
CA PRO A 36 -20.59 -0.36 2.00
C PRO A 36 -19.12 -0.03 1.73
N ILE A 37 -18.22 -0.64 2.49
CA ILE A 37 -16.77 -0.56 2.27
C ILE A 37 -16.32 -1.76 1.43
N ALA A 38 -15.60 -1.49 0.35
CA ALA A 38 -14.92 -2.54 -0.41
C ALA A 38 -13.70 -3.06 0.37
N THR A 39 -13.58 -4.38 0.49
CA THR A 39 -12.40 -5.02 1.05
C THR A 39 -11.19 -4.74 0.16
N PRO A 40 -10.08 -4.20 0.68
CA PRO A 40 -8.85 -4.05 -0.08
C PRO A 40 -8.35 -5.40 -0.58
N THR A 41 -7.97 -5.45 -1.85
CA THR A 41 -7.26 -6.59 -2.43
C THR A 41 -5.75 -6.33 -2.36
N ALA A 42 -4.96 -7.39 -2.35
CA ALA A 42 -3.52 -7.30 -2.30
C ALA A 42 -2.89 -8.38 -3.16
N GLU A 43 -1.70 -8.08 -3.68
CA GLU A 43 -0.84 -9.02 -4.37
C GLU A 43 0.60 -8.82 -3.92
N VAL A 44 1.42 -9.85 -4.09
CA VAL A 44 2.86 -9.78 -3.82
C VAL A 44 3.58 -9.53 -5.14
N ARG A 45 4.43 -8.51 -5.14
CA ARG A 45 5.20 -8.06 -6.31
C ARG A 45 6.68 -7.98 -5.95
N ALA A 46 7.56 -8.07 -6.96
CA ALA A 46 8.96 -7.77 -6.73
C ALA A 46 9.12 -6.25 -6.54
N LEU A 47 9.97 -5.82 -5.60
CA LEU A 47 10.20 -4.39 -5.35
C LEU A 47 10.65 -3.64 -6.61
N ALA A 48 11.41 -4.30 -7.48
CA ALA A 48 11.90 -3.74 -8.73
C ALA A 48 10.76 -3.36 -9.70
N ASP A 49 9.62 -4.03 -9.62
CA ASP A 49 8.48 -3.80 -10.52
C ASP A 49 7.75 -2.49 -10.19
N LEU A 50 7.90 -1.98 -8.95
CA LEU A 50 7.17 -0.80 -8.44
C LEU A 50 7.85 0.53 -8.78
N ARG A 51 9.10 0.48 -9.27
CA ARG A 51 9.90 1.69 -9.52
C ARG A 51 9.45 2.33 -10.83
N GLY A 52 8.98 3.57 -10.76
CA GLY A 52 8.55 4.36 -11.92
C GLY A 52 7.09 4.21 -12.31
N GLU A 53 6.29 3.49 -11.51
CA GLU A 53 4.83 3.50 -11.65
C GLU A 53 4.28 4.86 -11.20
N PRO A 54 3.41 5.50 -12.00
CA PRO A 54 2.75 6.72 -11.59
C PRO A 54 1.86 6.43 -10.36
N ASP A 55 1.89 7.36 -9.40
CA ASP A 55 1.09 7.25 -8.18
C ASP A 55 -0.39 7.10 -8.52
N ALA A 56 -1.01 6.02 -8.04
CA ALA A 56 -2.44 5.75 -8.23
C ALA A 56 -3.35 6.81 -7.57
N ALA A 57 -2.80 7.71 -6.74
CA ALA A 57 -3.54 8.87 -6.25
C ALA A 57 -3.66 10.03 -7.27
N THR A 58 -2.93 9.97 -8.39
CA THR A 58 -2.92 11.02 -9.44
C THR A 58 -3.62 10.58 -10.74
N ALA A 59 -4.20 9.38 -10.79
CA ALA A 59 -4.87 8.79 -11.97
C ALA A 59 -6.41 8.81 -11.84
#